data_AF-A0A957ZHI7-F1
#
_entry.id   AF-A0A957ZHI7-F1
#
_cell.length_a   1.000
_cell.length_b   1.000
_cell.length_c   1.000
_cell.angle_alpha   90.00
_cell.angle_beta   90.00
_cell.angle_gamma   90.00
#
_symmetry.space_group_name_H-M   'P 1'
#
loop_
_entity.id
_entity.type
_entity.pdbx_description
1 polymer ?
#
loop_
_entity_poly.entity_id
_entity_poly.type
_entity_poly.pdbx_seq_one_letter_code
_entity_poly.pdbx_strand_id
1 'polypeptide(L)'
;YVQADDNAMVMLQFANGAQGLIHASTVAREATPFGQIHELDLHGDGGTLHARVDWASEQRVYGARAGDNALHDLPIPDDIWNGARHDTVHNTYRDVFRTQETMTRQWVSAIARGEPVRPDFADGATIQRVMDAAKLSHATRRWVAVDEIG
;
A
#
# COMPACT_ATOMS: atom_id res chain seq x y z
N TYR A 1 -27.45 5.72 -5.59
CA TYR A 1 -25.97 5.59 -5.58
C TYR A 1 -25.56 4.85 -6.84
N VAL A 2 -24.45 5.23 -7.47
CA VAL A 2 -23.92 4.50 -8.64
C VAL A 2 -23.25 3.24 -8.10
N GLN A 3 -23.67 2.06 -8.54
CA GLN A 3 -23.05 0.80 -8.11
C GLN A 3 -21.57 0.80 -8.50
N ALA A 4 -20.71 0.48 -7.54
CA ALA A 4 -19.27 0.30 -7.74
C ALA A 4 -18.93 -1.20 -7.74
N ASP A 5 -17.69 -1.52 -8.11
CA ASP A 5 -17.20 -2.90 -8.12
C ASP A 5 -17.01 -3.42 -6.69
N ASP A 6 -17.43 -4.68 -6.46
CA ASP A 6 -17.21 -5.39 -5.18
C ASP A 6 -15.77 -5.96 -5.08
N ASN A 7 -15.12 -6.18 -6.22
CA ASN A 7 -13.75 -6.66 -6.32
C ASN A 7 -13.07 -6.13 -7.59
N ALA A 8 -11.74 -6.01 -7.54
CA ALA A 8 -10.93 -5.65 -8.69
C ALA A 8 -9.59 -6.38 -8.64
N MET A 9 -9.17 -6.92 -9.79
CA MET A 9 -7.83 -7.48 -10.02
C MET A 9 -7.18 -6.73 -11.17
N VAL A 10 -6.05 -6.09 -10.90
CA VAL A 10 -5.33 -5.26 -11.88
C VAL A 10 -3.91 -5.78 -12.02
N MET A 11 -3.57 -6.26 -13.22
CA MET A 11 -2.19 -6.57 -13.59
C MET A 11 -1.49 -5.31 -14.10
N LEU A 12 -0.24 -5.13 -13.71
CA LEU A 12 0.54 -3.93 -13.98
C LEU A 12 1.92 -4.31 -14.54
N GLN A 13 2.44 -3.45 -15.41
CA GLN A 13 3.86 -3.38 -15.72
C GLN A 13 4.38 -2.01 -15.27
N PHE A 14 5.36 -2.02 -14.37
CA PHE A 14 6.01 -0.82 -13.88
C PHE A 14 6.99 -0.28 -14.92
N ALA A 15 7.26 1.02 -14.88
CA ALA A 15 8.20 1.68 -15.81
C ALA A 15 9.63 1.10 -15.74
N ASN A 16 10.01 0.50 -14.60
CA ASN A 16 11.30 -0.17 -14.42
C ASN A 16 11.31 -1.63 -14.93
N GLY A 17 10.22 -2.11 -15.56
CA GLY A 17 10.09 -3.46 -16.10
C GLY A 17 9.55 -4.50 -15.12
N ALA A 18 9.40 -4.18 -13.83
CA ALA A 18 8.75 -5.07 -12.87
C ALA A 18 7.28 -5.32 -13.24
N GLN A 19 6.73 -6.45 -12.80
CA GLN A 19 5.33 -6.81 -12.99
C GLN A 19 4.64 -6.86 -11.63
N GLY A 20 3.34 -6.59 -11.60
CA GLY A 20 2.56 -6.61 -10.37
C GLY A 20 1.11 -7.03 -10.57
N LEU A 21 0.49 -7.43 -9.47
CA LEU A 21 -0.94 -7.68 -9.34
C LEU A 21 -1.44 -6.91 -8.13
N ILE A 22 -2.49 -6.13 -8.30
CA ILE A 22 -3.26 -5.54 -7.20
C ILE A 22 -4.60 -6.25 -7.15
N HIS A 23 -4.97 -6.77 -5.99
CA HIS A 23 -6.29 -7.31 -5.72
C HIS A 23 -6.91 -6.57 -4.54
N ALA A 24 -8.11 -6.03 -4.75
CA ALA A 24 -8.92 -5.42 -3.71
C ALA A 24 -10.32 -6.01 -3.75
N SER A 25 -10.89 -6.30 -2.57
CA SER A 25 -12.22 -6.87 -2.45
C SER A 25 -12.91 -6.38 -1.19
N THR A 26 -14.19 -6.03 -1.30
CA THR A 26 -15.08 -5.68 -0.17
C THR A 26 -15.97 -6.84 0.24
N VAL A 27 -15.91 -7.97 -0.49
CA VAL A 27 -16.74 -9.17 -0.30
C VAL A 27 -15.93 -10.40 0.10
N ALA A 28 -14.59 -10.31 0.07
CA ALA A 28 -13.72 -11.33 0.64
C ALA A 28 -13.76 -11.24 2.17
N ARG A 29 -14.30 -12.28 2.81
CA ARG A 29 -14.46 -12.31 4.28
C ARG A 29 -13.14 -12.65 4.95
N GLU A 30 -12.69 -11.75 5.83
CA GLU A 30 -11.59 -12.02 6.76
C GLU A 30 -12.09 -12.31 8.17
N ALA A 31 -11.39 -13.20 8.87
CA ALA A 31 -11.72 -13.59 10.25
C ALA A 31 -11.12 -12.64 11.30
N THR A 32 -10.53 -11.52 10.87
CA THR A 32 -9.85 -10.56 11.76
C THR A 32 -10.87 -9.66 12.47
N PRO A 33 -10.53 -9.05 13.61
CA PRO A 33 -11.44 -8.16 14.33
C PRO A 33 -11.96 -6.97 13.51
N PHE A 34 -11.19 -6.52 12.51
CA PHE A 34 -11.58 -5.44 11.58
C PHE A 34 -12.22 -5.95 10.28
N GLY A 35 -12.31 -7.28 10.08
CA GLY A 35 -12.83 -7.86 8.85
C GLY A 35 -12.01 -7.52 7.61
N GLN A 36 -10.73 -7.19 7.77
CA GLN A 36 -9.83 -6.77 6.70
C GLN A 36 -8.39 -7.25 6.97
N ILE A 37 -7.64 -7.43 5.89
CA ILE A 37 -6.20 -7.72 5.89
C ILE A 37 -5.58 -7.00 4.70
N HIS A 38 -4.41 -6.40 4.90
CA HIS A 38 -3.58 -5.93 3.80
C HIS A 38 -2.31 -6.78 3.72
N GLU A 39 -1.98 -7.20 2.49
CA GLU A 39 -0.78 -7.98 2.19
C GLU A 39 0.01 -7.32 1.06
N LEU A 40 1.33 -7.48 1.12
CA LEU A 40 2.26 -7.04 0.09
C LEU A 40 3.34 -8.11 -0.07
N ASP A 41 3.47 -8.63 -1.28
CA ASP A 41 4.53 -9.57 -1.65
C ASP A 41 5.44 -8.93 -2.70
N LEU A 42 6.75 -8.96 -2.45
CA LEU A 42 7.78 -8.44 -3.34
C LEU A 42 8.81 -9.54 -3.61
N HIS A 43 9.13 -9.72 -4.88
CA HIS A 43 10.10 -10.72 -5.34
C HIS A 43 11.16 -10.04 -6.20
N GLY A 44 12.41 -10.19 -5.82
CA GLY A 44 13.57 -9.70 -6.56
C GLY A 44 14.65 -10.77 -6.68
N ASP A 45 15.68 -10.45 -7.44
CA ASP A 45 16.88 -11.28 -7.59
C ASP A 45 17.62 -11.50 -6.25
N GLY A 46 17.57 -10.52 -5.35
CA GLY A 46 18.18 -10.59 -4.03
C GLY A 46 17.36 -11.33 -2.95
N GLY A 47 16.12 -11.73 -3.25
CA GLY A 47 15.24 -12.40 -2.28
C GLY A 47 13.77 -11.98 -2.35
N THR A 48 13.01 -12.31 -1.32
CA THR A 48 11.59 -12.02 -1.20
C THR A 48 11.28 -11.27 0.09
N LEU A 49 10.26 -10.42 0.04
CA LEU A 49 9.73 -9.68 1.17
C LEU A 49 8.20 -9.79 1.18
N HIS A 50 7.65 -10.08 2.35
CA HIS A 50 6.23 -10.17 2.63
C HIS A 50 5.88 -9.21 3.76
N ALA A 51 4.78 -8.49 3.62
CA ALA A 51 4.21 -7.68 4.70
C ALA A 51 2.73 -8.02 4.87
N ARG A 52 2.29 -8.15 6.12
CA ARG A 52 0.90 -8.47 6.47
C ARG A 52 0.45 -7.65 7.68
N VAL A 53 -0.74 -7.07 7.58
CA VAL A 53 -1.37 -6.31 8.67
C VAL A 53 -2.88 -6.57 8.74
N ASP A 54 -3.37 -6.92 9.93
CA ASP A 54 -4.80 -7.13 10.22
C ASP A 54 -5.44 -5.95 10.98
N TRP A 55 -4.63 -4.92 11.26
CA TRP A 55 -4.97 -3.73 12.06
C TRP A 55 -5.36 -4.01 13.52
N ALA A 56 -5.24 -5.24 14.01
CA ALA A 56 -5.60 -5.66 15.36
C ALA A 56 -4.42 -6.23 16.15
N SER A 57 -3.82 -7.32 15.64
CA SER A 57 -2.82 -8.11 16.36
C SER A 57 -1.57 -8.41 15.54
N GLU A 58 -1.66 -8.35 14.22
CA GLU A 58 -0.58 -8.66 13.30
C GLU A 58 -0.11 -7.37 12.60
N GLN A 59 1.18 -7.07 12.77
CA GLN A 59 1.95 -6.13 11.94
C GLN A 59 3.31 -6.79 11.69
N ARG A 60 3.43 -7.49 10.57
CA ARG A 60 4.55 -8.41 10.36
C ARG A 60 5.21 -8.17 9.02
N VAL A 61 6.54 -8.18 9.03
CA VAL A 61 7.37 -8.23 7.84
C VAL A 61 8.24 -9.48 7.95
N TYR A 62 8.27 -10.27 6.89
CA TYR A 62 9.02 -11.52 6.84
C TYR A 62 9.52 -11.77 5.41
N GLY A 63 10.57 -12.55 5.25
CA GLY A 63 11.20 -12.70 3.93
C GLY A 63 12.39 -13.64 3.95
N ALA A 64 13.07 -13.71 2.82
CA ALA A 64 14.25 -14.56 2.62
C ALA A 64 15.23 -13.86 1.68
N ARG A 65 16.53 -14.01 1.90
CA ARG A 65 17.56 -13.65 0.93
C ARG A 65 17.71 -14.75 -0.12
N ALA A 66 18.25 -14.40 -1.28
CA ALA A 66 18.62 -15.39 -2.28
C ALA A 66 19.63 -16.40 -1.67
N GLY A 67 19.28 -17.69 -1.71
CA GLY A 67 20.05 -18.77 -1.11
C GLY A 67 19.52 -19.27 0.25
N ASP A 68 18.61 -18.54 0.88
CA ASP A 68 17.90 -19.04 2.06
C ASP A 68 16.90 -20.13 1.66
N ASN A 69 16.71 -21.12 2.53
CA ASN A 69 15.78 -22.23 2.30
C ASN A 69 14.47 -22.08 3.11
N ALA A 70 14.27 -20.96 3.79
CA ALA A 70 13.09 -20.68 4.59
C ALA A 70 12.82 -19.17 4.68
N LEU A 71 11.57 -18.81 4.99
CA LEU A 71 11.20 -17.45 5.33
C LEU A 71 11.51 -17.18 6.81
N HIS A 72 11.94 -15.95 7.09
CA HIS A 72 12.31 -15.49 8.43
C HIS A 72 11.57 -14.21 8.77
N ASP A 73 11.22 -14.04 10.05
CA ASP A 73 10.75 -12.76 10.56
C ASP A 73 11.85 -11.71 10.43
N LEU A 74 11.48 -10.55 9.88
CA LEU A 74 12.40 -9.45 9.69
C LEU A 74 12.04 -8.33 10.67
N PRO A 75 12.99 -7.89 11.52
CA PRO A 75 12.73 -6.76 12.38
C PRO A 75 12.47 -5.51 11.54
N ILE A 76 11.42 -4.78 11.87
CA ILE A 76 11.13 -3.47 11.25
C ILE A 76 12.08 -2.44 11.89
N PRO A 77 12.91 -1.74 11.11
CA PRO A 77 13.84 -0.73 11.61
C PRO A 77 13.17 0.39 12.45
N ASP A 78 13.87 0.87 13.49
CA ASP A 78 13.36 1.87 14.44
C ASP A 78 13.03 3.22 13.78
N ASP A 79 13.72 3.58 12.70
CA ASP A 79 13.47 4.79 11.93
C ASP A 79 12.14 4.73 11.17
N ILE A 80 11.67 3.54 10.78
CA ILE A 80 10.33 3.35 10.23
C ILE A 80 9.27 3.57 11.31
N TRP A 81 9.51 3.10 12.54
CA TRP A 81 8.61 3.36 13.65
C TRP A 81 8.57 4.84 14.05
N ASN A 82 9.68 5.56 13.88
CA ASN A 82 9.80 6.99 14.16
C ASN A 82 9.24 7.35 15.55
N GLY A 83 9.63 6.57 16.57
CA GLY A 83 9.20 6.74 17.96
C GLY A 83 7.76 6.29 18.28
N ALA A 84 7.02 5.71 17.34
CA ALA A 84 5.73 5.08 17.64
C ALA A 84 5.93 3.84 18.51
N ARG A 85 5.08 3.68 19.52
CA ARG A 85 5.01 2.45 20.29
C ARG A 85 4.48 1.32 19.41
N HIS A 86 5.15 0.19 19.43
CA HIS A 86 4.83 -0.98 18.60
C HIS A 86 4.69 -2.27 19.43
N ASP A 87 4.49 -2.15 20.73
CA ASP A 87 4.16 -3.28 21.64
C ASP A 87 2.80 -3.90 21.31
N THR A 88 1.90 -3.12 20.72
CA THR A 88 0.64 -3.59 20.12
C THR A 88 0.37 -2.83 18.82
N VAL A 89 -0.32 -3.45 17.86
CA VAL A 89 -0.72 -2.80 16.60
C VAL A 89 -1.57 -1.54 16.87
N HIS A 90 -2.44 -1.60 17.89
CA HIS A 90 -3.26 -0.46 18.30
C HIS A 90 -2.44 0.76 18.71
N ASN A 91 -1.36 0.55 19.46
CA ASN A 91 -0.46 1.63 19.85
C ASN A 91 0.24 2.22 18.63
N THR A 92 0.67 1.39 17.68
CA THR A 92 1.36 1.83 16.47
C THR A 92 0.52 2.83 15.68
N TYR A 93 -0.65 2.42 15.19
CA TYR A 93 -1.44 3.29 14.31
C TYR A 93 -1.99 4.51 15.07
N ARG A 94 -2.25 4.38 16.39
CA ARG A 94 -2.62 5.52 17.22
C ARG A 94 -1.51 6.56 17.22
N ASP A 95 -0.27 6.16 17.47
CA ASP A 95 0.84 7.08 17.58
C ASP A 95 1.16 7.68 16.20
N VAL A 96 1.23 6.86 15.14
CA VAL A 96 1.42 7.35 13.76
C VAL A 96 0.40 8.43 13.38
N PHE A 97 -0.89 8.21 13.62
CA PHE A 97 -1.93 9.18 13.23
C PHE A 97 -2.11 10.36 14.21
N ARG A 98 -1.60 10.28 15.44
CA ARG A 98 -1.81 11.33 16.46
C ARG A 98 -0.56 12.11 16.83
N THR A 99 0.63 11.58 16.59
CA THR A 99 1.89 12.20 17.04
C THR A 99 2.85 12.49 15.89
N GLN A 100 2.77 11.77 14.78
CA GLN A 100 3.70 11.93 13.66
C GLN A 100 3.19 12.89 12.59
N GLU A 101 4.10 13.37 11.74
CA GLU A 101 3.80 14.21 10.58
C GLU A 101 3.21 13.37 9.44
N THR A 102 2.00 12.84 9.67
CA THR A 102 1.23 12.10 8.68
C THR A 102 -0.15 12.73 8.49
N MET A 103 -0.80 12.45 7.35
CA MET A 103 -2.17 12.86 7.06
C MET A 103 -2.40 14.37 7.28
N THR A 104 -3.43 14.74 8.05
CA THR A 104 -3.81 16.14 8.30
C THR A 104 -2.72 16.94 9.00
N ARG A 105 -1.92 16.33 9.90
CA ARG A 105 -0.86 17.07 10.60
C ARG A 105 0.22 17.51 9.62
N GLN A 106 0.72 16.58 8.80
CA GLN A 106 1.73 16.86 7.78
C GLN A 106 1.31 18.02 6.88
N TRP A 107 0.04 18.00 6.44
CA TRP A 107 -0.54 19.03 5.59
C TRP A 107 -0.58 20.41 6.27
N VAL A 108 -1.08 20.48 7.51
CA VAL A 108 -1.14 21.75 8.27
C VAL A 108 0.27 22.29 8.56
N SER A 109 1.20 21.42 8.95
CA SER A 109 2.59 21.77 9.19
C SER A 109 3.27 22.33 7.94
N ALA A 110 3.07 21.70 6.77
CA ALA A 110 3.61 22.15 5.50
C ALA A 110 3.07 23.53 5.11
N ILE A 111 1.76 23.78 5.29
CA ILE A 111 1.15 25.11 5.08
C ILE A 111 1.80 26.15 5.98
N ALA A 112 1.94 25.86 7.27
CA ALA A 112 2.51 26.79 8.25
C ALA A 112 3.97 27.16 7.92
N ARG A 113 4.72 26.24 7.31
CA ARG A 113 6.13 26.45 6.91
C ARG A 113 6.29 26.98 5.48
N GLY A 114 5.23 27.01 4.69
CA GLY A 114 5.31 27.34 3.26
C GLY A 114 6.08 26.28 2.45
N GLU A 115 6.01 25.02 2.87
CA GLU A 115 6.72 23.89 2.26
C GLU A 115 5.77 23.04 1.41
N PRO A 116 6.27 22.39 0.32
CA PRO A 116 5.49 21.38 -0.39
C PRO A 116 5.28 20.13 0.49
N VAL A 117 4.16 19.44 0.28
CA VAL A 117 3.85 18.16 0.94
C VAL A 117 3.76 17.04 -0.08
N ARG A 118 3.96 15.79 0.37
CA ARG A 118 3.73 14.58 -0.41
C ARG A 118 2.97 13.54 0.43
N PRO A 119 1.99 12.82 -0.15
CA PRO A 119 1.52 12.94 -1.53
C PRO A 119 0.78 14.28 -1.78
N ASP A 120 0.81 14.79 -3.02
CA ASP A 120 0.11 16.00 -3.45
C ASP A 120 -0.96 15.72 -4.53
N PHE A 121 -1.50 16.78 -5.14
CA PHE A 121 -2.50 16.64 -6.21
C PHE A 121 -1.96 16.02 -7.49
N ALA A 122 -0.67 16.15 -7.79
CA ALA A 122 -0.07 15.48 -8.95
C ALA A 122 0.03 13.97 -8.71
N ASP A 123 0.33 13.55 -7.48
CA ASP A 123 0.28 12.13 -7.08
C ASP A 123 -1.16 11.59 -7.20
N GLY A 124 -2.13 12.34 -6.69
CA GLY A 124 -3.56 12.00 -6.79
C GLY A 124 -4.05 11.91 -8.25
N ALA A 125 -3.68 12.86 -9.11
CA ALA A 125 -4.00 12.84 -10.53
C ALA A 125 -3.35 11.65 -11.25
N THR A 126 -2.14 11.25 -10.84
CA THR A 126 -1.48 10.06 -11.38
C THR A 126 -2.22 8.79 -10.99
N ILE A 127 -2.66 8.65 -9.74
CA ILE A 127 -3.50 7.52 -9.30
C ILE A 127 -4.81 7.49 -10.08
N GLN A 128 -5.45 8.65 -10.32
CA GLN A 128 -6.69 8.73 -11.10
C GLN A 128 -6.49 8.20 -12.52
N ARG A 129 -5.38 8.56 -13.19
CA ARG A 129 -5.04 8.02 -14.52
C ARG A 129 -4.85 6.50 -14.51
N VAL A 130 -4.23 5.95 -13.47
CA VAL A 130 -4.09 4.48 -13.31
C VAL A 130 -5.46 3.81 -13.17
N MET A 131 -6.37 4.39 -12.36
CA MET A 131 -7.72 3.87 -12.20
C MET A 131 -8.52 3.92 -13.50
N ASP A 132 -8.40 4.98 -14.27
CA ASP A 132 -9.10 5.13 -15.55
C ASP A 132 -8.51 4.23 -16.64
N ALA A 133 -7.20 4.01 -16.64
CA ALA A 133 -6.55 3.00 -17.49
C ALA A 133 -7.06 1.58 -17.16
N ALA A 134 -7.22 1.24 -15.87
CA ALA A 134 -7.75 -0.06 -15.44
C ALA A 134 -9.20 -0.27 -15.91
N LYS A 135 -10.05 0.76 -15.80
CA LYS A 135 -11.44 0.71 -16.31
C LYS A 135 -11.49 0.57 -17.83
N LEU A 136 -10.65 1.31 -18.55
CA LEU A 136 -10.57 1.21 -20.01
C LEU A 136 -10.07 -0.18 -20.43
N SER A 137 -9.05 -0.71 -19.73
CA SER A 137 -8.53 -2.06 -19.92
C SER A 137 -9.63 -3.11 -19.73
N HIS A 138 -10.42 -3.01 -18.65
CA HIS A 138 -11.56 -3.90 -18.42
C HIS A 138 -12.60 -3.84 -19.56
N ALA A 139 -12.99 -2.62 -19.96
CA ALA A 139 -14.00 -2.41 -21.00
C ALA A 139 -13.55 -2.90 -22.39
N THR A 140 -12.25 -2.78 -22.69
CA THR A 140 -11.69 -3.08 -24.02
C THR A 140 -10.94 -4.41 -24.10
N ARG A 141 -10.75 -5.09 -22.96
CA ARG A 141 -10.06 -6.38 -22.82
C ARG A 141 -8.66 -6.39 -23.42
N ARG A 142 -7.89 -5.32 -23.19
CA ARG A 142 -6.50 -5.19 -23.64
C ARG A 142 -5.65 -4.47 -22.60
N TRP A 143 -4.33 -4.59 -22.75
CA TRP A 143 -3.41 -3.70 -22.07
C TRP A 143 -3.63 -2.25 -22.49
N VAL A 144 -3.62 -1.34 -21.52
CA VAL A 144 -3.74 0.11 -21.70
C VAL A 144 -2.56 0.75 -21.00
N ALA A 145 -1.77 1.53 -21.73
CA ALA A 145 -0.73 2.34 -21.12
C ALA A 145 -1.36 3.53 -20.38
N VAL A 146 -0.84 3.86 -19.20
CA VAL A 146 -1.35 4.98 -18.39
C VAL A 146 -1.24 6.31 -19.14
N ASP A 147 -0.24 6.45 -20.03
CA ASP A 147 -0.05 7.63 -20.88
C ASP A 147 -1.11 7.78 -22.00
N GLU A 148 -1.94 6.75 -22.25
CA GLU A 148 -3.14 6.88 -23.09
C GLU A 148 -4.26 7.66 -22.39
N ILE A 149 -4.17 7.82 -21.06
CA ILE A 149 -5.13 8.57 -20.25
C ILE A 149 -4.63 10.01 -20.10
N GLY A 150 -5.43 10.94 -20.61
CA GLY A 150 -5.17 12.39 -20.58
C GLY A 150 -5.22 13.01 -19.19
#